data_AF-A0A183F7Y1-F1
#
_entry.id   AF-A0A183F7Y1-F1
#
_cell.length_a   1.000
_cell.length_b   1.000
_cell.length_c   1.000
_cell.angle_alpha   90.00
_cell.angle_beta   90.00
_cell.angle_gamma   90.00
#
_symmetry.space_group_name_H-M   'P 1'
#
loop_
_entity.id
_entity.type
_entity.pdbx_description
1 polymer ?
#
loop_
_entity_poly.entity_id
_entity_poly.type
_entity_poly.pdbx_seq_one_letter_code
_entity_poly.pdbx_strand_id
1 'polypeptide(L)'
;MTGLPEEDLRRRHPSAASKTSSSSSSWTSNGSTRKLSFAQKRKEEFTKGPCEKVIHRPQDSLFSSSSGWTNYRGFFNLAMLLLVVSNGRVALENLIKYGILISPVKWVSFMLEESSFWNWPNFALILFSNITILVVFVTEKILEKGYLSNYFAAVFYPILVSAHLATPAAVTLALKGNPLCSLCALSVVVIESLKIVSYVHVNYWCRCARLERLEESKKDDITRPDISSPEMASLYPASLTLCNLYYFMLAPTLCYELKFPRSVRRRKSFLIKRFIEMVFLGFLIAALVQQWVVPIVRNSVHPLNEMEYSRCLERLLKLAIPNIIIWLIGFYTVFHASLNFIAEVLKFADREFYRDFWNSETIQYFWRTWNIPVHRWATRHIYLPMMRNHYK
;
A
#
# COMPACT_ATOMS: atom_id res chain seq x y z
N MET A 1 18.15 43.14 19.26
CA MET A 1 17.04 43.26 18.30
C MET A 1 17.63 43.59 16.93
N THR A 2 17.69 42.63 16.01
CA THR A 2 17.68 42.84 14.56
C THR A 2 17.47 41.46 13.95
N GLY A 3 16.24 41.21 13.52
CA GLY A 3 15.78 39.91 13.04
C GLY A 3 16.47 39.50 11.73
N LEU A 4 16.72 38.20 11.63
CA LEU A 4 16.97 37.54 10.34
C LEU A 4 15.72 37.74 9.45
N PRO A 5 15.85 38.15 8.18
CA PRO A 5 14.70 38.29 7.31
C PRO A 5 14.16 36.91 6.91
N GLU A 6 12.86 36.71 7.06
CA GLU A 6 12.06 35.54 6.65
C GLU A 6 12.13 35.19 5.14
N GLU A 7 12.93 35.88 4.34
CA GLU A 7 12.95 35.75 2.87
C GLU A 7 13.58 34.46 2.34
N ASP A 8 14.39 33.74 3.13
CA ASP A 8 14.99 32.49 2.68
C ASP A 8 14.04 31.27 2.77
N LEU A 9 12.88 31.40 3.43
CA LEU A 9 11.89 30.30 3.55
C LEU A 9 10.97 30.14 2.32
N ARG A 10 11.04 31.04 1.33
CA ARG A 10 10.20 30.99 0.11
C ARG A 10 11.00 31.02 -1.20
N ARG A 11 12.27 30.61 -1.19
CA ARG A 11 13.02 30.48 -2.44
C ARG A 11 12.54 29.26 -3.23
N ARG A 12 11.95 29.55 -4.40
CA ARG A 12 11.65 28.62 -5.49
C ARG A 12 12.87 27.72 -5.71
N HIS A 13 12.74 26.40 -5.51
CA HIS A 13 13.72 25.48 -6.06
C HIS A 13 13.67 25.65 -7.59
N PRO A 14 14.81 25.84 -8.28
CA PRO A 14 14.82 25.89 -9.73
C PRO A 14 14.25 24.56 -10.23
N SER A 15 13.13 24.63 -10.95
CA SER A 15 12.60 23.50 -11.69
C SER A 15 13.68 22.99 -12.63
N ALA A 16 13.89 21.68 -12.63
CA ALA A 16 14.79 21.04 -13.58
C ALA A 16 14.36 21.45 -14.99
N ALA A 17 15.29 22.10 -15.69
CA ALA A 17 15.23 22.57 -17.07
C ALA A 17 14.07 22.03 -17.92
N SER A 18 13.12 22.90 -18.26
CA SER A 18 12.32 22.79 -19.48
C SER A 18 13.25 23.08 -20.67
N LYS A 19 13.97 22.05 -21.15
CA LYS A 19 14.58 22.09 -22.47
C LYS A 19 13.50 21.82 -23.51
N THR A 20 12.81 22.85 -23.99
CA THR A 20 12.18 22.81 -25.30
C THR A 20 11.88 24.23 -25.84
N SER A 21 12.21 24.40 -27.12
CA SER A 21 11.92 25.51 -28.04
C SER A 21 12.49 26.90 -27.73
N SER A 22 13.77 27.06 -28.08
CA SER A 22 14.29 28.33 -28.60
C SER A 22 13.88 28.47 -30.07
N SER A 23 12.99 29.41 -30.39
CA SER A 23 12.89 29.96 -31.75
C SER A 23 13.58 31.32 -31.79
N SER A 24 14.45 31.44 -32.77
CA SER A 24 15.37 32.51 -33.10
C SER A 24 14.77 33.93 -33.07
N SER A 25 15.46 34.85 -32.40
CA SER A 25 15.79 36.14 -33.02
C SER A 25 17.21 36.55 -32.62
N SER A 26 17.99 36.80 -33.65
CA SER A 26 19.43 36.99 -33.68
C SER A 26 19.81 38.44 -33.41
N TRP A 27 20.59 38.73 -32.35
CA TRP A 27 21.58 39.82 -32.35
C TRP A 27 22.80 39.37 -31.56
N THR A 28 23.94 39.45 -32.20
CA THR A 28 25.26 39.03 -31.75
C THR A 28 25.82 39.96 -30.67
N SER A 29 26.36 39.39 -29.60
CA SER A 29 27.69 39.80 -29.11
C SER A 29 28.32 38.65 -28.31
N ASN A 30 29.50 38.24 -28.76
CA ASN A 30 30.35 37.28 -28.07
C ASN A 30 30.81 37.89 -26.73
N GLY A 31 30.36 37.33 -25.62
CA GLY A 31 30.89 37.61 -24.30
C GLY A 31 30.81 36.36 -23.44
N SER A 32 31.97 35.80 -23.08
CA SER A 32 32.04 34.65 -22.16
C SER A 32 31.31 34.99 -20.86
N THR A 33 30.22 34.31 -20.54
CA THR A 33 29.45 34.56 -19.32
C THR A 33 30.21 33.98 -18.13
N ARG A 34 31.12 34.77 -17.54
CA ARG A 34 31.71 34.47 -16.23
C ARG A 34 30.56 34.38 -15.22
N LYS A 35 30.37 33.22 -14.59
CA LYS A 35 29.43 33.07 -13.47
C LYS A 35 29.94 33.91 -12.29
N LEU A 36 29.35 35.08 -12.10
CA LEU A 36 29.62 35.96 -10.96
C LEU A 36 29.30 35.23 -9.65
N SER A 37 30.16 35.41 -8.64
CA SER A 37 29.91 34.96 -7.27
C SER A 37 28.62 35.60 -6.72
N PHE A 38 27.90 34.90 -5.85
CA PHE A 38 26.66 35.39 -5.22
C PHE A 38 26.82 36.76 -4.55
N ALA A 39 27.98 37.02 -3.95
CA ALA A 39 28.29 38.30 -3.32
C ALA A 39 28.43 39.44 -4.34
N GLN A 40 28.97 39.14 -5.52
CA GLN A 40 29.21 40.12 -6.59
C GLN A 40 27.91 40.47 -7.33
N LYS A 41 27.05 39.49 -7.56
CA LYS A 41 25.70 39.69 -8.11
C LYS A 41 24.81 40.55 -7.20
N ARG A 42 24.91 40.33 -5.88
CA ARG A 42 24.18 41.13 -4.88
C ARG A 42 24.67 42.59 -4.87
N LYS A 43 25.97 42.82 -5.02
CA LYS A 43 26.56 44.17 -5.11
C LYS A 43 26.07 44.93 -6.35
N GLU A 44 26.01 44.26 -7.50
CA GLU A 44 25.46 44.83 -8.74
C GLU A 44 23.95 45.11 -8.68
N GLU A 45 23.18 44.31 -7.96
CA GLU A 45 21.74 44.56 -7.73
C GLU A 45 21.49 45.76 -6.80
N PHE A 46 22.41 46.07 -5.90
CA PHE A 46 22.32 47.24 -5.01
C PHE A 46 22.67 48.56 -5.71
N THR A 47 23.53 48.53 -6.73
CA THR A 47 23.94 49.72 -7.50
C THR A 47 22.96 50.13 -8.60
N LYS A 48 22.00 49.27 -8.96
CA LYS A 48 21.01 49.54 -10.01
C LYS A 48 19.86 50.41 -9.49
N GLY A 49 19.53 51.47 -10.23
CA GLY A 49 18.39 52.33 -9.95
C GLY A 49 17.04 51.62 -10.11
N PRO A 50 15.91 52.20 -9.66
CA PRO A 50 14.58 51.57 -9.73
C PRO A 50 14.18 51.12 -11.15
N CYS A 51 14.58 51.88 -12.17
CA CYS A 51 14.27 51.61 -13.58
C CYS A 51 15.10 50.46 -14.18
N GLU A 52 16.27 50.15 -13.61
CA GLU A 52 17.15 49.06 -14.09
C GLU A 52 16.84 47.72 -13.42
N LYS A 53 16.03 47.72 -12.36
CA LYS A 53 15.53 46.52 -11.70
C LYS A 53 14.28 46.03 -12.43
N VAL A 54 14.47 45.25 -13.48
CA VAL A 54 13.36 44.59 -14.18
C VAL A 54 12.70 43.57 -13.25
N ILE A 55 11.53 43.94 -12.71
CA ILE A 55 10.74 43.12 -11.77
C ILE A 55 10.00 42.01 -12.52
N HIS A 56 9.42 42.33 -13.68
CA HIS A 56 8.61 41.40 -14.46
C HIS A 56 9.47 40.48 -15.30
N ARG A 57 9.15 39.20 -15.26
CA ARG A 57 9.77 38.16 -16.09
C ARG A 57 8.65 37.34 -16.73
N PRO A 58 8.87 36.72 -17.90
CA PRO A 58 7.94 35.73 -18.40
C PRO A 58 7.92 34.55 -17.43
N GLN A 59 6.81 34.37 -16.71
CA GLN A 59 6.61 33.26 -15.78
C GLN A 59 5.15 32.81 -15.89
N ASP A 60 4.94 31.51 -15.92
CA ASP A 60 3.60 30.95 -15.86
C ASP A 60 3.03 31.05 -14.45
N SER A 61 1.70 31.13 -14.36
CA SER A 61 1.00 31.09 -13.08
C SER A 61 1.21 29.74 -12.39
N LEU A 62 1.24 29.71 -11.05
CA LEU A 62 1.51 28.48 -10.28
C LEU A 62 0.50 27.34 -10.52
N PHE A 63 -0.73 27.66 -10.94
CA PHE A 63 -1.75 26.67 -11.28
C PHE A 63 -1.83 26.37 -12.78
N SER A 64 -1.04 27.04 -13.62
CA SER A 64 -0.91 26.68 -15.02
C SER A 64 -0.28 25.29 -15.14
N SER A 65 -0.82 24.44 -16.02
CA SER A 65 -0.29 23.10 -16.30
C SER A 65 1.17 23.13 -16.78
N SER A 66 1.58 24.21 -17.45
CA SER A 66 2.93 24.45 -17.92
C SER A 66 3.94 24.83 -16.82
N SER A 67 3.47 25.19 -15.62
CA SER A 67 4.33 25.67 -14.52
C SER A 67 5.18 24.57 -13.85
N GLY A 68 4.78 23.30 -14.00
CA GLY A 68 5.44 22.15 -13.38
C GLY A 68 5.42 22.17 -11.84
N TRP A 69 4.56 22.97 -11.21
CA TRP A 69 4.45 23.04 -9.76
C TRP A 69 3.77 21.80 -9.17
N THR A 70 4.43 21.14 -8.21
CA THR A 70 3.96 19.87 -7.63
C THR A 70 3.80 19.90 -6.10
N ASN A 71 4.14 21.00 -5.44
CA ASN A 71 4.08 21.10 -3.98
C ASN A 71 2.73 21.63 -3.48
N TYR A 72 1.78 20.72 -3.30
CA TYR A 72 0.42 21.02 -2.82
C TYR A 72 0.20 20.80 -1.31
N ARG A 73 1.28 20.66 -0.52
CA ARG A 73 1.18 20.37 0.92
C ARG A 73 0.34 21.39 1.69
N GLY A 74 0.48 22.67 1.36
CA GLY A 74 -0.31 23.73 1.99
C GLY A 74 -1.80 23.62 1.68
N PHE A 75 -2.15 23.27 0.44
CA PHE A 75 -3.55 23.09 0.03
C PHE A 75 -4.18 21.87 0.71
N PHE A 76 -3.42 20.77 0.84
CA PHE A 76 -3.88 19.59 1.57
C PHE A 76 -4.15 19.90 3.06
N ASN A 77 -3.26 20.64 3.72
CA ASN A 77 -3.45 21.08 5.09
C ASN A 77 -4.69 21.98 5.24
N LEU A 78 -4.90 22.91 4.30
CA LEU A 78 -6.07 23.77 4.27
C LEU A 78 -7.36 22.97 4.04
N ALA A 79 -7.37 22.02 3.11
CA ALA A 79 -8.52 21.15 2.85
C ALA A 79 -8.88 20.30 4.07
N MET A 80 -7.88 19.75 4.77
CA MET A 80 -8.10 19.03 6.03
C MET A 80 -8.68 19.94 7.11
N LEU A 81 -8.14 21.16 7.26
CA LEU A 81 -8.66 22.13 8.23
C LEU A 81 -10.11 22.52 7.91
N LEU A 82 -10.42 22.82 6.65
CA LEU A 82 -11.77 23.15 6.20
C LEU A 82 -12.73 21.97 6.39
N LEU A 83 -12.30 20.74 6.13
CA LEU A 83 -13.10 19.55 6.35
C LEU A 83 -13.43 19.36 7.83
N VAL A 84 -12.45 19.55 8.73
CA VAL A 84 -12.64 19.47 10.17
C VAL A 84 -13.57 20.58 10.66
N VAL A 85 -13.39 21.81 10.19
CA VAL A 85 -14.23 22.95 10.61
C VAL A 85 -15.67 22.82 10.06
N SER A 86 -15.81 22.50 8.78
CA SER A 86 -17.12 22.40 8.10
C SER A 86 -17.95 21.22 8.62
N ASN A 87 -17.32 20.07 8.83
CA ASN A 87 -18.02 18.88 9.32
C ASN A 87 -18.00 18.79 10.85
N GLY A 88 -17.14 19.56 11.52
CA GLY A 88 -17.06 19.62 12.98
C GLY A 88 -18.36 20.12 13.60
N ARG A 89 -19.04 21.08 12.95
CA ARG A 89 -20.39 21.50 13.36
C ARG A 89 -21.38 20.34 13.31
N VAL A 90 -21.44 19.61 12.20
CA VAL A 90 -22.37 18.48 12.03
C VAL A 90 -22.01 17.34 12.99
N ALA A 91 -20.72 17.08 13.19
CA ALA A 91 -20.25 16.11 14.18
C ALA A 91 -20.63 16.51 15.60
N LEU A 92 -20.51 17.80 15.94
CA LEU A 92 -20.91 18.35 17.24
C LEU A 92 -22.43 18.33 17.41
N GLU A 93 -23.22 18.68 16.40
CA GLU A 93 -24.68 18.57 16.42
C GLU A 93 -25.12 17.11 16.57
N ASN A 94 -24.46 16.16 15.89
CA ASN A 94 -24.71 14.74 16.06
C ASN A 94 -24.29 14.25 17.45
N LEU A 95 -23.19 14.76 18.00
CA LEU A 95 -22.74 14.46 19.37
C LEU A 95 -23.73 14.99 20.41
N ILE A 96 -24.29 16.18 20.20
CA ILE A 96 -25.30 16.78 21.08
C ILE A 96 -26.63 16.04 20.95
N LYS A 97 -27.06 15.72 19.73
CA LYS A 97 -28.36 15.09 19.44
C LYS A 97 -28.44 13.61 19.80
N TYR A 98 -27.35 12.87 19.59
CA TYR A 98 -27.30 11.44 19.82
C TYR A 98 -26.39 11.04 21.00
N GLY A 99 -25.72 11.99 21.65
CA GLY A 99 -24.75 11.75 22.71
C GLY A 99 -23.43 11.13 22.21
N ILE A 100 -22.53 10.81 23.14
CA ILE A 100 -21.41 9.91 22.85
C ILE A 100 -22.00 8.49 22.75
N LEU A 101 -22.35 8.04 21.53
CA LEU A 101 -22.79 6.65 21.33
C LEU A 101 -21.67 5.63 21.53
N ILE A 102 -20.40 6.07 21.48
CA ILE A 102 -19.23 5.20 21.62
C ILE A 102 -18.83 5.16 23.09
N SER A 103 -19.34 4.19 23.82
CA SER A 103 -18.63 3.71 25.00
C SER A 103 -17.58 2.71 24.53
N PRO A 104 -16.26 2.98 24.72
CA PRO A 104 -15.20 2.04 24.35
C PRO A 104 -15.43 0.65 24.93
N VAL A 105 -15.98 0.60 26.14
CA VAL A 105 -16.34 -0.64 26.83
C VAL A 105 -17.42 -1.44 26.10
N LYS A 106 -18.47 -0.81 25.54
CA LYS A 106 -19.48 -1.55 24.74
C LYS A 106 -18.95 -1.98 23.38
N TRP A 107 -18.01 -1.24 22.80
CA TRP A 107 -17.40 -1.62 21.52
C TRP A 107 -16.45 -2.79 21.71
N VAL A 108 -15.66 -2.76 22.78
CA VAL A 108 -14.83 -3.88 23.21
C VAL A 108 -15.71 -5.05 23.65
N SER A 109 -16.80 -4.83 24.38
CA SER A 109 -17.73 -5.90 24.73
C SER A 109 -18.40 -6.48 23.49
N PHE A 110 -18.86 -5.69 22.52
CA PHE A 110 -19.41 -6.19 21.25
C PHE A 110 -18.41 -7.04 20.46
N MET A 111 -17.13 -6.69 20.49
CA MET A 111 -16.06 -7.49 19.88
C MET A 111 -15.73 -8.75 20.71
N LEU A 112 -16.01 -8.73 22.02
CA LEU A 112 -15.72 -9.81 22.97
C LEU A 112 -16.96 -10.61 23.40
N GLU A 113 -18.18 -10.27 22.97
CA GLU A 113 -19.45 -10.76 23.53
C GLU A 113 -19.69 -12.24 23.22
N GLU A 114 -18.90 -12.80 22.31
CA GLU A 114 -18.84 -14.24 22.04
C GLU A 114 -17.74 -14.91 22.88
N SER A 115 -17.61 -14.61 24.18
CA SER A 115 -16.47 -14.98 25.05
C SER A 115 -16.32 -16.48 25.40
N SER A 116 -16.58 -17.38 24.47
CA SER A 116 -16.16 -18.78 24.56
C SER A 116 -15.19 -19.07 23.42
N PHE A 117 -14.06 -19.70 23.74
CA PHE A 117 -13.01 -20.07 22.78
C PHE A 117 -13.55 -20.93 21.62
N TRP A 118 -14.62 -21.70 21.85
CA TRP A 118 -15.33 -22.49 20.85
C TRP A 118 -16.40 -21.70 20.07
N ASN A 119 -16.79 -20.52 20.56
CA ASN A 119 -17.77 -19.63 19.94
C ASN A 119 -17.12 -18.56 19.04
N TRP A 120 -15.80 -18.57 18.83
CA TRP A 120 -15.13 -17.70 17.85
C TRP A 120 -14.82 -18.48 16.57
N PRO A 121 -15.81 -18.77 15.71
CA PRO A 121 -15.58 -19.50 14.48
C PRO A 121 -14.53 -18.79 13.61
N ASN A 122 -14.51 -17.46 13.63
CA ASN A 122 -13.56 -16.65 12.87
C ASN A 122 -12.11 -16.81 13.34
N PHE A 123 -11.87 -16.92 14.66
CA PHE A 123 -10.53 -17.17 15.18
C PHE A 123 -10.10 -18.62 14.97
N ALA A 124 -11.02 -19.57 15.16
CA ALA A 124 -10.79 -20.96 14.83
C ALA A 124 -10.42 -21.13 13.34
N LEU A 125 -11.09 -20.41 12.43
CA LEU A 125 -10.75 -20.41 11.00
C LEU A 125 -9.31 -19.96 10.73
N ILE A 126 -8.84 -18.90 11.39
CA ILE A 126 -7.44 -18.44 11.27
C ILE A 126 -6.48 -19.46 11.89
N LEU A 127 -6.85 -20.13 12.98
CA LEU A 127 -6.00 -21.18 13.55
C LEU A 127 -5.90 -22.38 12.61
N PHE A 128 -7.03 -22.85 12.07
CA PHE A 128 -7.08 -23.97 11.13
C PHE A 128 -6.41 -23.65 9.79
N SER A 129 -6.35 -22.38 9.37
CA SER A 129 -5.63 -21.97 8.17
C SER A 129 -4.13 -22.34 8.23
N ASN A 130 -3.55 -22.39 9.44
CA ASN A 130 -2.17 -22.84 9.67
C ASN A 130 -1.94 -24.30 9.24
N ILE A 131 -2.97 -25.15 9.28
CA ILE A 131 -2.86 -26.53 8.80
C ILE A 131 -2.49 -26.51 7.31
N THR A 132 -3.13 -25.65 6.50
CA THR A 132 -2.80 -25.51 5.08
C THR A 132 -1.34 -25.07 4.90
N ILE A 133 -0.86 -24.13 5.71
CA ILE A 133 0.53 -23.64 5.66
C ILE A 133 1.52 -24.78 5.94
N LEU A 134 1.25 -25.59 6.96
CA LEU A 134 2.08 -26.74 7.32
C LEU A 134 2.04 -27.83 6.23
N VAL A 135 0.86 -28.11 5.66
CA VAL A 135 0.71 -29.04 4.53
C VAL A 135 1.56 -28.58 3.35
N VAL A 136 1.49 -27.30 2.97
CA VAL A 136 2.33 -26.73 1.91
C VAL A 136 3.82 -26.92 2.23
N PHE A 137 4.25 -26.66 3.46
CA PHE A 137 5.63 -26.83 3.89
C PHE A 137 6.12 -28.29 3.77
N VAL A 138 5.32 -29.23 4.27
CA VAL A 138 5.65 -30.66 4.22
C VAL A 138 5.72 -31.14 2.77
N THR A 139 4.74 -30.78 1.93
CA THR A 139 4.74 -31.15 0.51
C THR A 139 5.95 -30.56 -0.22
N GLU A 140 6.31 -29.30 0.05
CA GLU A 140 7.51 -28.67 -0.53
C GLU A 140 8.80 -29.37 -0.09
N LYS A 141 8.89 -29.83 1.17
CA LYS A 141 10.02 -30.65 1.65
C LYS A 141 10.12 -32.01 0.95
N ILE A 142 8.99 -32.65 0.67
CA ILE A 142 8.96 -33.94 -0.03
C ILE A 142 9.34 -33.77 -1.51
N LEU A 143 8.84 -32.69 -2.16
CA LEU A 143 9.21 -32.31 -3.52
C LEU A 143 10.70 -31.98 -3.64
N GLU A 144 11.27 -31.30 -2.64
CA GLU A 144 12.70 -30.96 -2.60
C GLU A 144 13.60 -32.19 -2.60
N LYS A 145 13.19 -33.26 -1.91
CA LYS A 145 13.90 -34.55 -1.87
C LYS A 145 13.69 -35.42 -3.13
N GLY A 146 12.79 -35.02 -4.03
CA GLY A 146 12.51 -35.74 -5.27
C GLY A 146 11.59 -36.96 -5.13
N TYR A 147 10.91 -37.14 -4.00
CA TYR A 147 9.95 -38.24 -3.83
C TYR A 147 8.64 -38.03 -4.59
N LEU A 148 8.30 -36.77 -4.91
CA LEU A 148 7.09 -36.39 -5.63
C LEU A 148 7.43 -35.71 -6.95
N SER A 149 6.61 -35.95 -7.98
CA SER A 149 6.74 -35.32 -9.29
C SER A 149 6.22 -33.88 -9.29
N ASN A 150 6.81 -33.02 -10.14
CA ASN A 150 6.29 -31.67 -10.38
C ASN A 150 4.87 -31.67 -10.95
N TYR A 151 4.46 -32.73 -11.66
CA TYR A 151 3.10 -32.88 -12.16
C TYR A 151 2.09 -33.02 -11.02
N PHE A 152 2.43 -33.80 -9.98
CA PHE A 152 1.61 -33.93 -8.79
C PHE A 152 1.44 -32.56 -8.11
N ALA A 153 2.51 -31.79 -7.96
CA ALA A 153 2.46 -30.45 -7.39
C ALA A 153 1.55 -29.51 -8.19
N ALA A 154 1.61 -29.56 -9.53
CA ALA A 154 0.79 -28.72 -10.41
C ALA A 154 -0.72 -28.95 -10.24
N VAL A 155 -1.14 -30.18 -9.87
CA VAL A 155 -2.56 -30.51 -9.62
C VAL A 155 -2.94 -30.29 -8.15
N PHE A 156 -2.06 -30.67 -7.22
CA PHE A 156 -2.33 -30.61 -5.79
C PHE A 156 -2.51 -29.19 -5.25
N TYR A 157 -1.63 -28.26 -5.62
CA TYR A 157 -1.66 -26.90 -5.07
C TYR A 157 -2.90 -26.09 -5.45
N PRO A 158 -3.39 -26.08 -6.71
CA PRO A 158 -4.65 -25.41 -7.04
C PRO A 158 -5.85 -25.96 -6.26
N ILE A 159 -5.93 -27.27 -6.06
CA ILE A 159 -7.00 -27.90 -5.26
C ILE A 159 -6.89 -27.44 -3.80
N LEU A 160 -5.68 -27.48 -3.24
CA LEU A 160 -5.43 -27.07 -1.86
C LEU A 160 -5.79 -25.59 -1.62
N VAL A 161 -5.37 -24.69 -2.52
CA VAL A 161 -5.67 -23.26 -2.43
C VAL A 161 -7.17 -22.99 -2.61
N SER A 162 -7.83 -23.70 -3.53
CA SER A 162 -9.28 -23.59 -3.72
C SER A 162 -10.06 -24.04 -2.49
N ALA A 163 -9.66 -25.16 -1.88
CA ALA A 163 -10.24 -25.63 -0.62
C ALA A 163 -10.00 -24.63 0.53
N HIS A 164 -8.78 -24.08 0.63
CA HIS A 164 -8.43 -23.08 1.64
C HIS A 164 -9.28 -21.80 1.54
N LEU A 165 -9.68 -21.40 0.33
CA LEU A 165 -10.60 -20.27 0.12
C LEU A 165 -12.07 -20.66 0.35
N ALA A 166 -12.49 -21.83 -0.11
CA ALA A 166 -13.89 -22.27 -0.05
C ALA A 166 -14.36 -22.63 1.36
N THR A 167 -13.50 -23.28 2.17
CA THR A 167 -13.89 -23.74 3.51
C THR A 167 -14.27 -22.58 4.45
N PRO A 168 -13.45 -21.52 4.62
CA PRO A 168 -13.83 -20.38 5.46
C PRO A 168 -15.04 -19.61 4.93
N ALA A 169 -15.21 -19.52 3.61
CA ALA A 169 -16.39 -18.92 2.99
C ALA A 169 -17.68 -19.70 3.32
N ALA A 170 -17.64 -21.03 3.24
CA ALA A 170 -18.79 -21.87 3.58
C ALA A 170 -19.13 -21.79 5.09
N VAL A 171 -18.11 -21.82 5.96
CA VAL A 171 -18.29 -21.75 7.42
C VAL A 171 -18.88 -20.41 7.84
N THR A 172 -18.38 -19.30 7.28
CA THR A 172 -18.91 -17.95 7.61
C THR A 172 -20.35 -17.75 7.14
N LEU A 173 -20.74 -18.34 6.00
CA LEU A 173 -22.13 -18.35 5.53
C LEU A 173 -23.05 -19.19 6.41
N ALA A 174 -22.57 -20.34 6.89
CA ALA A 174 -23.36 -21.25 7.73
C ALA A 174 -23.57 -20.71 9.15
N LEU A 175 -22.52 -20.18 9.78
CA LEU A 175 -22.53 -19.80 11.20
C LEU A 175 -23.04 -18.38 11.48
N LYS A 176 -23.31 -17.56 10.44
CA LYS A 176 -23.84 -16.18 10.54
C LYS A 176 -23.22 -15.36 11.71
N GLY A 177 -21.91 -15.45 11.88
CA GLY A 177 -21.19 -14.73 12.93
C GLY A 177 -21.09 -13.23 12.69
N ASN A 178 -20.44 -12.51 13.62
CA ASN A 178 -20.22 -11.08 13.51
C ASN A 178 -19.56 -10.70 12.15
N PRO A 179 -20.20 -9.85 11.32
CA PRO A 179 -19.73 -9.55 9.97
C PRO A 179 -18.36 -8.87 9.94
N LEU A 180 -18.01 -8.10 10.97
CA LEU A 180 -16.71 -7.43 11.04
C LEU A 180 -15.58 -8.45 11.28
N CYS A 181 -15.78 -9.38 12.23
CA CYS A 181 -14.84 -10.45 12.50
C CYS A 181 -14.70 -11.39 11.31
N SER A 182 -15.81 -11.68 10.61
CA SER A 182 -15.81 -12.49 9.38
C SER A 182 -15.03 -11.80 8.26
N LEU A 183 -15.20 -10.47 8.08
CA LEU A 183 -14.43 -9.69 7.11
C LEU A 183 -12.92 -9.77 7.40
N CYS A 184 -12.52 -9.61 8.67
CA CYS A 184 -11.12 -9.72 9.08
C CYS A 184 -10.56 -11.13 8.82
N ALA A 185 -11.28 -12.18 9.22
CA ALA A 185 -10.84 -13.57 9.03
C ALA A 185 -10.70 -13.93 7.55
N LEU A 186 -11.70 -13.61 6.71
CA LEU A 186 -11.66 -13.87 5.28
C LEU A 186 -10.54 -13.08 4.59
N SER A 187 -10.28 -11.84 5.02
CA SER A 187 -9.17 -11.05 4.49
C SER A 187 -7.81 -11.71 4.77
N VAL A 188 -7.62 -12.28 5.97
CA VAL A 188 -6.40 -13.03 6.32
C VAL A 188 -6.26 -14.28 5.44
N VAL A 189 -7.32 -15.06 5.27
CA VAL A 189 -7.33 -16.27 4.41
C VAL A 189 -6.98 -15.91 2.95
N VAL A 190 -7.54 -14.82 2.41
CA VAL A 190 -7.20 -14.36 1.06
C VAL A 190 -5.72 -13.98 0.97
N ILE A 191 -5.19 -13.24 1.96
CA ILE A 191 -3.76 -12.89 1.99
C ILE A 191 -2.88 -14.15 2.05
N GLU A 192 -3.23 -15.12 2.90
CA GLU A 192 -2.52 -16.39 3.03
C GLU A 192 -2.54 -17.19 1.72
N SER A 193 -3.68 -17.26 1.03
CA SER A 193 -3.78 -17.92 -0.27
C SER A 193 -2.82 -17.34 -1.32
N LEU A 194 -2.75 -16.01 -1.43
CA LEU A 194 -1.86 -15.32 -2.38
C LEU A 194 -0.39 -15.60 -2.02
N LYS A 195 -0.07 -15.62 -0.73
CA LYS A 195 1.27 -15.96 -0.24
C LYS A 195 1.64 -17.41 -0.53
N ILE A 196 0.73 -18.36 -0.30
CA ILE A 196 0.93 -19.78 -0.60
C ILE A 196 1.25 -19.95 -2.10
N VAL A 197 0.48 -19.33 -2.99
CA VAL A 197 0.74 -19.37 -4.44
C VAL A 197 2.13 -18.82 -4.77
N SER A 198 2.50 -17.68 -4.16
CA SER A 198 3.82 -17.10 -4.37
C SER A 198 4.95 -18.00 -3.88
N TYR A 199 4.79 -18.60 -2.70
CA TYR A 199 5.76 -19.52 -2.10
C TYR A 199 5.97 -20.75 -2.99
N VAL A 200 4.89 -21.39 -3.44
CA VAL A 200 4.95 -22.56 -4.33
C VAL A 200 5.62 -22.22 -5.66
N HIS A 201 5.22 -21.11 -6.32
CA HIS A 201 5.81 -20.70 -7.60
C HIS A 201 7.32 -20.46 -7.51
N VAL A 202 7.77 -19.76 -6.47
CA VAL A 202 9.19 -19.44 -6.30
C VAL A 202 10.00 -20.68 -5.96
N ASN A 203 9.49 -21.57 -5.09
CA ASN A 203 10.18 -22.84 -4.81
C ASN A 203 10.23 -23.74 -6.05
N TYR A 204 9.17 -23.78 -6.86
CA TYR A 204 9.18 -24.47 -8.15
C TYR A 204 10.28 -23.93 -9.09
N TRP A 205 10.37 -22.60 -9.27
CA TRP A 205 11.42 -21.99 -10.08
C TRP A 205 12.82 -22.30 -9.56
N CYS A 206 13.01 -22.32 -8.24
CA CYS A 206 14.31 -22.69 -7.62
C CYS A 206 14.65 -24.16 -7.86
N ARG A 207 13.67 -25.07 -7.81
CA ARG A 207 13.87 -26.50 -8.12
C ARG A 207 14.26 -26.69 -9.58
N CYS A 208 13.58 -26.04 -10.52
CA CYS A 208 13.89 -26.10 -11.95
C CYS A 208 15.32 -25.61 -12.22
N ALA A 209 15.68 -24.42 -11.70
CA ALA A 209 17.03 -23.87 -11.85
C ALA A 209 18.11 -24.77 -11.24
N ARG A 210 17.82 -25.47 -10.12
CA ARG A 210 18.74 -26.44 -9.52
C ARG A 210 18.94 -27.67 -10.41
N LEU A 211 17.87 -28.18 -11.02
CA LEU A 211 17.94 -29.34 -11.93
C LEU A 211 18.73 -28.99 -13.21
N GLU A 212 18.45 -27.83 -13.82
CA GLU A 212 19.19 -27.32 -14.97
C GLU A 212 20.69 -27.25 -14.68
N ARG A 213 21.07 -26.68 -13.53
CA ARG A 213 22.49 -26.61 -13.10
C ARG A 213 23.13 -27.99 -12.89
N LEU A 214 22.39 -28.96 -12.36
CA LEU A 214 22.89 -30.33 -12.19
C LEU A 214 23.09 -31.01 -13.55
N GLU A 215 22.22 -30.75 -14.53
CA GLU A 215 22.38 -31.24 -15.89
C GLU A 215 23.54 -30.57 -16.62
N GLU A 216 23.73 -29.26 -16.46
CA GLU A 216 24.89 -28.51 -16.98
C GLU A 216 26.20 -29.03 -16.36
N SER A 217 26.24 -29.25 -15.04
CA SER A 217 27.43 -29.81 -14.38
C SER A 217 27.80 -31.23 -14.82
N LYS A 218 26.83 -31.99 -15.36
CA LYS A 218 27.09 -33.31 -15.96
C LYS A 218 27.55 -33.22 -17.42
N LYS A 219 27.31 -32.08 -18.08
CA LYS A 219 27.69 -31.82 -19.47
C LYS A 219 29.03 -31.07 -19.59
N ASP A 220 29.39 -30.26 -18.58
CA ASP A 220 30.58 -29.38 -18.61
C ASP A 220 31.82 -29.99 -17.92
N ASP A 221 32.35 -31.08 -18.49
CA ASP A 221 33.78 -31.44 -18.39
C ASP A 221 34.64 -30.70 -19.44
N ILE A 222 34.04 -29.77 -20.22
CA ILE A 222 34.73 -29.02 -21.27
C ILE A 222 34.29 -27.53 -21.29
N THR A 223 35.07 -26.69 -20.60
CA THR A 223 35.28 -25.23 -20.81
C THR A 223 34.08 -24.29 -21.03
N ARG A 224 33.74 -23.49 -20.00
CA ARG A 224 33.81 -22.00 -19.98
C ARG A 224 33.24 -21.39 -18.68
N PRO A 225 33.65 -20.16 -18.29
CA PRO A 225 33.33 -19.56 -16.99
C PRO A 225 32.08 -18.65 -17.01
N ASP A 226 31.44 -18.60 -15.84
CA ASP A 226 30.60 -17.53 -15.27
C ASP A 226 29.54 -16.86 -16.16
N ILE A 227 28.35 -17.48 -16.20
CA ILE A 227 27.11 -16.73 -16.33
C ILE A 227 26.55 -16.57 -14.92
N SER A 228 26.41 -15.32 -14.48
CA SER A 228 25.85 -14.90 -13.20
C SER A 228 24.57 -15.68 -12.89
N SER A 229 24.70 -16.75 -12.10
CA SER A 229 23.56 -17.50 -11.59
C SER A 229 22.68 -16.53 -10.80
N PRO A 230 21.34 -16.57 -10.91
CA PRO A 230 20.53 -15.86 -9.94
C PRO A 230 20.93 -16.39 -8.56
N GLU A 231 21.46 -15.53 -7.68
CA GLU A 231 21.90 -15.85 -6.31
C GLU A 231 20.90 -16.77 -5.57
N MET A 232 19.63 -16.67 -5.96
CA MET A 232 18.49 -17.52 -5.59
C MET A 232 18.76 -19.03 -5.64
N ALA A 233 19.42 -19.57 -6.67
CA ALA A 233 19.62 -21.02 -6.80
C ALA A 233 20.62 -21.57 -5.75
N SER A 234 21.56 -20.73 -5.29
CA SER A 234 22.56 -21.13 -4.29
C SER A 234 22.02 -21.19 -2.86
N LEU A 235 20.94 -20.45 -2.58
CA LEU A 235 20.31 -20.36 -1.25
C LEU A 235 19.26 -21.47 -1.02
N TYR A 236 18.91 -22.21 -2.07
CA TYR A 236 18.03 -23.36 -2.02
C TYR A 236 18.87 -24.64 -1.96
N PRO A 237 18.62 -25.60 -1.03
CA PRO A 237 17.43 -25.77 -0.19
C PRO A 237 17.55 -25.24 1.24
N ALA A 238 18.70 -24.67 1.64
CA ALA A 238 18.97 -24.26 3.03
C ALA A 238 17.96 -23.24 3.58
N SER A 239 17.36 -22.43 2.71
CA SER A 239 16.30 -21.47 3.04
C SER A 239 14.94 -22.10 3.36
N LEU A 240 14.70 -23.37 3.03
CA LEU A 240 13.42 -24.05 3.22
C LEU A 240 13.26 -24.50 4.68
N THR A 241 13.02 -23.55 5.57
CA THR A 241 12.82 -23.75 7.00
C THR A 241 11.44 -23.23 7.42
N LEU A 242 10.87 -23.85 8.46
CA LEU A 242 9.59 -23.42 9.01
C LEU A 242 9.64 -21.96 9.51
N CYS A 243 10.79 -21.55 10.07
CA CYS A 243 11.00 -20.18 10.53
C CYS A 243 10.94 -19.17 9.38
N ASN A 244 11.59 -19.45 8.25
CA ASN A 244 11.54 -18.58 7.07
C ASN A 244 10.14 -18.52 6.46
N LEU A 245 9.41 -19.64 6.45
CA LEU A 245 8.02 -19.68 6.00
C LEU A 245 7.12 -18.79 6.88
N TYR A 246 7.12 -18.98 8.20
CA TYR A 246 6.30 -18.15 9.10
C TYR A 246 6.73 -16.68 9.07
N TYR A 247 8.02 -16.41 8.91
CA TYR A 247 8.48 -15.04 8.69
C TYR A 247 7.81 -14.42 7.44
N PHE A 248 7.77 -15.14 6.32
CA PHE A 248 7.10 -14.68 5.11
C PHE A 248 5.58 -14.56 5.29
N MET A 249 4.93 -15.51 5.96
CA MET A 249 3.48 -15.47 6.21
C MET A 249 3.08 -14.24 7.04
N LEU A 250 3.95 -13.75 7.92
CA LEU A 250 3.72 -12.53 8.70
C LEU A 250 4.22 -11.25 8.00
N ALA A 251 5.19 -11.34 7.08
CA ALA A 251 5.76 -10.18 6.41
C ALA A 251 4.72 -9.39 5.60
N PRO A 252 4.78 -8.05 5.54
CA PRO A 252 3.80 -7.23 4.83
C PRO A 252 4.07 -7.19 3.31
N THR A 253 4.31 -8.35 2.70
CA THR A 253 4.51 -8.55 1.26
C THR A 253 3.80 -9.82 0.82
N LEU A 254 3.34 -9.86 -0.43
CA LEU A 254 2.70 -11.03 -1.02
C LEU A 254 3.67 -11.86 -1.88
N CYS A 255 4.81 -11.28 -2.28
CA CYS A 255 5.81 -11.97 -3.09
C CYS A 255 6.85 -12.64 -2.18
N TYR A 256 6.97 -13.97 -2.27
CA TYR A 256 7.99 -14.73 -1.58
C TYR A 256 9.36 -14.53 -2.24
N GLU A 257 10.38 -14.35 -1.40
CA GLU A 257 11.78 -14.30 -1.78
C GLU A 257 12.60 -15.06 -0.75
N LEU A 258 13.70 -15.68 -1.19
CA LEU A 258 14.54 -16.50 -0.33
C LEU A 258 15.26 -15.66 0.74
N LYS A 259 15.52 -14.38 0.44
CA LYS A 259 16.20 -13.44 1.33
C LYS A 259 15.52 -12.09 1.26
N PHE A 260 14.82 -11.72 2.34
CA PHE A 260 14.20 -10.41 2.45
C PHE A 260 15.19 -9.36 2.97
N PRO A 261 15.12 -8.10 2.50
CA PRO A 261 15.93 -7.01 3.03
C PRO A 261 15.49 -6.70 4.48
N ARG A 262 16.47 -6.63 5.40
CA ARG A 262 16.24 -6.45 6.84
C ARG A 262 16.72 -5.10 7.35
N SER A 263 15.94 -4.50 8.24
CA SER A 263 16.33 -3.29 8.97
C SER A 263 17.32 -3.64 10.09
N VAL A 264 18.36 -2.85 10.26
CA VAL A 264 19.42 -3.07 11.27
C VAL A 264 18.87 -3.04 12.70
N ARG A 265 18.02 -2.05 13.02
CA ARG A 265 17.46 -1.83 14.36
C ARG A 265 15.96 -1.61 14.33
N ARG A 266 15.29 -1.95 15.44
CA ARG A 266 13.88 -1.61 15.68
C ARG A 266 13.76 -0.21 16.27
N ARG A 267 13.12 0.72 15.55
CA ARG A 267 12.85 2.10 15.97
C ARG A 267 11.60 2.15 16.85
N LYS A 268 11.79 2.11 18.17
CA LYS A 268 10.69 2.06 19.16
C LYS A 268 9.76 3.27 19.11
N SER A 269 10.31 4.47 18.95
CA SER A 269 9.51 5.70 18.81
C SER A 269 8.62 5.67 17.56
N PHE A 270 9.16 5.20 16.43
CA PHE A 270 8.40 5.00 15.20
C PHE A 270 7.27 3.98 15.40
N LEU A 271 7.58 2.84 16.05
CA LEU A 271 6.60 1.78 16.33
C LEU A 271 5.45 2.26 17.22
N ILE A 272 5.76 2.95 18.33
CA ILE A 272 4.74 3.52 19.23
C ILE A 272 3.89 4.55 18.49
N LYS A 273 4.52 5.43 17.70
CA LYS A 273 3.80 6.41 16.88
C LYS A 273 2.82 5.74 15.91
N ARG A 274 3.25 4.70 15.18
CA ARG A 274 2.36 3.95 14.26
C ARG A 274 1.22 3.25 15.00
N PHE A 275 1.50 2.71 16.19
CA PHE A 275 0.47 2.06 17.02
C PHE A 275 -0.60 3.05 17.50
N ILE A 276 -0.19 4.22 18.01
CA ILE A 276 -1.12 5.28 18.42
C ILE A 276 -1.97 5.74 17.24
N GLU A 277 -1.37 5.95 16.07
CA GLU A 277 -2.10 6.32 14.86
C GLU A 277 -3.13 5.25 14.46
N MET A 278 -2.78 3.96 14.51
CA MET A 278 -3.70 2.87 14.19
C MET A 278 -4.91 2.84 15.13
N VAL A 279 -4.68 2.99 16.45
CA VAL A 279 -5.75 3.02 17.45
C VAL A 279 -6.64 4.26 17.27
N PHE A 280 -6.03 5.45 17.17
CA PHE A 280 -6.74 6.71 17.00
C PHE A 280 -7.58 6.73 15.72
N LEU A 281 -6.98 6.36 14.58
CA LEU A 281 -7.68 6.35 13.30
C LEU A 281 -8.73 5.25 13.21
N GLY A 282 -8.52 4.10 13.86
CA GLY A 282 -9.54 3.07 14.01
C GLY A 282 -10.78 3.56 14.74
N PHE A 283 -10.60 4.24 15.89
CA PHE A 283 -11.70 4.88 16.61
C PHE A 283 -12.35 6.00 15.80
N LEU A 284 -11.57 6.79 15.06
CA LEU A 284 -12.08 7.85 14.19
C LEU A 284 -12.97 7.27 13.08
N ILE A 285 -12.55 6.18 12.42
CA ILE A 285 -13.37 5.48 11.42
C ILE A 285 -14.68 4.99 12.05
N ALA A 286 -14.61 4.34 13.22
CA ALA A 286 -15.80 3.87 13.92
C ALA A 286 -16.76 5.02 14.28
N ALA A 287 -16.23 6.16 14.73
CA ALA A 287 -17.00 7.37 15.01
C ALA A 287 -17.67 7.95 13.76
N LEU A 288 -16.91 8.09 12.66
CA LEU A 288 -17.46 8.58 11.39
C LEU A 288 -18.55 7.65 10.84
N VAL A 289 -18.37 6.34 10.94
CA VAL A 289 -19.40 5.37 10.55
C VAL A 289 -20.65 5.53 11.42
N GLN A 290 -20.49 5.53 12.75
CA GLN A 290 -21.63 5.55 13.68
C GLN A 290 -22.39 6.88 13.64
N GLN A 291 -21.68 8.01 13.55
CA GLN A 291 -22.28 9.34 13.62
C GLN A 291 -22.74 9.88 12.27
N TRP A 292 -22.07 9.49 11.17
CA TRP A 292 -22.36 10.05 9.85
C TRP A 292 -23.02 9.03 8.92
N VAL A 293 -22.45 7.83 8.78
CA VAL A 293 -22.96 6.82 7.84
C VAL A 293 -24.25 6.18 8.34
N VAL A 294 -24.28 5.70 9.59
CA VAL A 294 -25.42 4.93 10.13
C VAL A 294 -26.74 5.70 10.08
N PRO A 295 -26.81 7.00 10.48
CA PRO A 295 -28.06 7.75 10.39
C PRO A 295 -28.55 7.94 8.95
N ILE A 296 -27.64 8.22 8.01
CA ILE A 296 -27.97 8.38 6.59
C ILE A 296 -28.52 7.08 6.04
N VAL A 297 -27.85 5.96 6.31
CA VAL A 297 -28.24 4.63 5.83
C VAL A 297 -29.60 4.21 6.41
N ARG A 298 -29.80 4.34 7.73
CA ARG A 298 -31.10 4.01 8.36
C ARG A 298 -32.24 4.81 7.76
N ASN A 299 -32.02 6.11 7.54
CA ASN A 299 -33.03 6.94 6.90
C ASN A 299 -33.28 6.53 5.46
N SER A 300 -32.30 5.98 4.73
CA SER A 300 -32.45 5.53 3.33
C SER A 300 -33.07 4.16 3.12
N VAL A 301 -33.16 3.31 4.15
CA VAL A 301 -33.79 1.97 4.04
C VAL A 301 -35.27 2.07 3.67
N HIS A 302 -36.01 3.02 4.27
CA HIS A 302 -37.43 3.21 3.97
C HIS A 302 -37.71 3.54 2.48
N PRO A 303 -37.07 4.56 1.87
CA PRO A 303 -37.24 4.85 0.43
C PRO A 303 -36.80 3.73 -0.52
N LEU A 304 -35.81 2.92 -0.12
CA LEU A 304 -35.34 1.78 -0.91
C LEU A 304 -36.42 0.69 -1.04
N ASN A 305 -37.16 0.45 0.04
CA ASN A 305 -38.26 -0.51 0.05
C ASN A 305 -39.48 -0.01 -0.72
N GLU A 306 -39.68 1.31 -0.79
CA GLU A 306 -40.79 1.98 -1.48
C GLU A 306 -40.54 2.22 -2.98
N MET A 307 -39.41 1.72 -3.54
CA MET A 307 -39.00 1.86 -4.95
C MET A 307 -38.90 3.30 -5.49
N GLU A 308 -38.63 4.28 -4.62
CA GLU A 308 -38.39 5.67 -5.04
C GLU A 308 -36.93 5.90 -5.44
N TYR A 309 -36.59 5.56 -6.68
CA TYR A 309 -35.21 5.66 -7.19
C TYR A 309 -34.58 7.06 -7.09
N SER A 310 -35.38 8.13 -7.22
CA SER A 310 -34.90 9.51 -7.12
C SER A 310 -34.44 9.88 -5.71
N ARG A 311 -35.22 9.53 -4.68
CA ARG A 311 -34.86 9.75 -3.27
C ARG A 311 -33.72 8.84 -2.83
N CYS A 312 -33.64 7.63 -3.38
CA CYS A 312 -32.49 6.73 -3.18
C CYS A 312 -31.19 7.34 -3.73
N LEU A 313 -31.21 7.85 -4.97
CA LEU A 313 -30.05 8.47 -5.61
C LEU A 313 -29.55 9.70 -4.84
N GLU A 314 -30.46 10.59 -4.40
CA GLU A 314 -30.11 11.76 -3.59
C GLU A 314 -29.39 11.36 -2.29
N ARG A 315 -29.86 10.29 -1.64
CA ARG A 315 -29.27 9.77 -0.40
C ARG A 315 -27.95 9.05 -0.62
N LEU A 316 -27.81 8.34 -1.74
CA LEU A 316 -26.54 7.72 -2.15
C LEU A 316 -25.46 8.78 -2.42
N LEU A 317 -25.81 9.88 -3.08
CA LEU A 317 -24.91 11.02 -3.30
C LEU A 317 -24.48 11.68 -1.98
N LYS A 318 -25.40 11.81 -1.02
CA LYS A 318 -25.08 12.27 0.34
C LYS A 318 -24.09 11.34 1.07
N LEU A 319 -24.08 10.05 0.74
CA LEU A 319 -23.16 9.07 1.31
C LEU A 319 -21.76 9.10 0.67
N ALA A 320 -21.61 9.66 -0.54
CA ALA A 320 -20.34 9.66 -1.26
C ALA A 320 -19.22 10.38 -0.50
N ILE A 321 -19.53 11.52 0.12
CA ILE A 321 -18.56 12.33 0.90
C ILE A 321 -18.02 11.58 2.12
N PRO A 322 -18.86 11.09 3.06
CA PRO A 322 -18.34 10.31 4.19
C PRO A 322 -17.63 9.04 3.72
N ASN A 323 -18.09 8.39 2.65
CA ASN A 323 -17.46 7.19 2.11
C ASN A 323 -16.02 7.45 1.63
N ILE A 324 -15.78 8.52 0.85
CA ILE A 324 -14.41 8.82 0.38
C ILE A 324 -13.49 9.22 1.54
N ILE A 325 -14.00 9.95 2.54
CA ILE A 325 -13.23 10.32 3.74
C ILE A 325 -12.83 9.06 4.53
N ILE A 326 -13.79 8.18 4.81
CA ILE A 326 -13.56 6.93 5.52
C ILE A 326 -12.59 6.04 4.73
N TRP A 327 -12.75 5.96 3.40
CA TRP A 327 -11.86 5.21 2.54
C TRP A 327 -10.42 5.73 2.58
N LEU A 328 -10.20 7.05 2.54
CA LEU A 328 -8.86 7.67 2.63
C LEU A 328 -8.22 7.44 4.01
N ILE A 329 -8.99 7.59 5.10
CA ILE A 329 -8.51 7.31 6.45
C ILE A 329 -8.20 5.81 6.61
N GLY A 330 -9.06 4.95 6.07
CA GLY A 330 -8.87 3.49 6.04
C GLY A 330 -7.62 3.10 5.26
N PHE A 331 -7.40 3.71 4.09
CA PHE A 331 -6.18 3.54 3.31
C PHE A 331 -4.92 3.86 4.13
N TYR A 332 -4.88 5.04 4.77
CA TYR A 332 -3.76 5.42 5.62
C TYR A 332 -3.59 4.45 6.80
N THR A 333 -4.69 4.07 7.45
CA THR A 333 -4.67 3.17 8.60
C THR A 333 -4.07 1.82 8.22
N VAL A 334 -4.53 1.20 7.13
CA VAL A 334 -4.08 -0.12 6.69
C VAL A 334 -2.68 -0.05 6.04
N PHE A 335 -2.54 0.67 4.93
CA PHE A 335 -1.33 0.63 4.11
C PHE A 335 -0.17 1.44 4.69
N HIS A 336 -0.47 2.53 5.39
CA HIS A 336 0.58 3.34 6.01
C HIS A 336 0.85 2.92 7.45
N ALA A 337 -0.12 2.98 8.36
CA ALA A 337 0.13 2.71 9.77
C ALA A 337 0.35 1.21 10.06
N SER A 338 -0.59 0.33 9.70
CA SER A 338 -0.54 -1.10 10.03
C SER A 338 0.61 -1.83 9.32
N LEU A 339 0.77 -1.67 8.00
CA LEU A 339 1.86 -2.35 7.29
C LEU A 339 3.25 -1.87 7.74
N ASN A 340 3.44 -0.57 8.03
CA ASN A 340 4.72 -0.10 8.60
C ASN A 340 4.95 -0.59 10.03
N PHE A 341 3.89 -0.72 10.83
CA PHE A 341 3.98 -1.30 12.17
C PHE A 341 4.45 -2.76 12.08
N ILE A 342 3.79 -3.58 11.25
CA ILE A 342 4.16 -4.98 11.02
C ILE A 342 5.60 -5.07 10.46
N ALA A 343 5.95 -4.23 9.48
CA ALA A 343 7.29 -4.19 8.92
C ALA A 343 8.37 -3.89 9.97
N GLU A 344 8.12 -2.92 10.86
CA GLU A 344 9.06 -2.57 11.93
C GLU A 344 9.20 -3.68 12.97
N VAL A 345 8.10 -4.34 13.36
CA VAL A 345 8.10 -5.50 14.27
C VAL A 345 8.95 -6.63 13.69
N LEU A 346 8.76 -6.95 12.41
CA LEU A 346 9.44 -8.01 11.68
C LEU A 346 10.83 -7.63 11.16
N LYS A 347 11.26 -6.37 11.34
CA LYS A 347 12.47 -5.80 10.74
C LYS A 347 12.50 -5.91 9.21
N PHE A 348 11.35 -5.86 8.55
CA PHE A 348 11.24 -5.82 7.10
C PHE A 348 11.62 -4.42 6.59
N ALA A 349 12.57 -4.34 5.67
CA ALA A 349 13.12 -3.06 5.20
C ALA A 349 12.40 -2.50 3.97
N ASP A 350 11.82 -3.34 3.11
CA ASP A 350 10.99 -2.85 2.00
C ASP A 350 9.68 -2.30 2.55
N ARG A 351 9.47 -0.99 2.42
CA ARG A 351 8.28 -0.29 2.96
C ARG A 351 7.52 0.43 1.86
N GLU A 352 7.77 0.06 0.61
CA GLU A 352 7.09 0.62 -0.54
C GLU A 352 5.75 -0.10 -0.76
N PHE A 353 4.77 0.20 0.09
CA PHE A 353 3.44 -0.40 0.02
C PHE A 353 2.51 0.31 -0.97
N TYR A 354 2.76 1.58 -1.25
CA TYR A 354 2.00 2.42 -2.18
C TYR A 354 2.89 3.56 -2.74
N ARG A 355 2.53 4.12 -3.89
CA ARG A 355 3.14 5.32 -4.48
C ARG A 355 2.16 6.50 -4.44
N ASP A 356 2.51 7.59 -5.09
CA ASP A 356 1.72 8.82 -5.25
C ASP A 356 0.49 8.64 -6.17
N PHE A 357 -0.38 7.68 -5.84
CA PHE A 357 -1.61 7.39 -6.59
C PHE A 357 -2.59 8.56 -6.64
N TRP A 358 -2.50 9.52 -5.71
CA TRP A 358 -3.31 10.74 -5.71
C TRP A 358 -2.92 11.73 -6.82
N ASN A 359 -1.73 11.57 -7.43
CA ASN A 359 -1.26 12.34 -8.57
C ASN A 359 -1.46 11.58 -9.90
N SER A 360 -2.28 10.53 -9.93
CA SER A 360 -2.47 9.72 -11.13
C SER A 360 -3.23 10.48 -12.23
N GLU A 361 -2.61 10.67 -13.39
CA GLU A 361 -3.28 11.23 -14.58
C GLU A 361 -4.18 10.22 -15.29
N THR A 362 -3.92 8.92 -15.10
CA THR A 362 -4.68 7.84 -15.73
C THR A 362 -5.14 6.80 -14.70
N ILE A 363 -6.29 6.19 -14.98
CA ILE A 363 -6.85 5.09 -14.16
C ILE A 363 -5.87 3.91 -14.10
N GLN A 364 -5.15 3.64 -15.19
CA GLN A 364 -4.15 2.58 -15.22
C GLN A 364 -2.99 2.84 -14.23
N TYR A 365 -2.52 4.09 -14.15
CA TYR A 365 -1.48 4.45 -13.19
C TYR A 365 -1.97 4.31 -11.74
N PHE A 366 -3.21 4.74 -11.45
CA PHE A 366 -3.84 4.56 -10.13
C PHE A 366 -3.82 3.09 -9.67
N TRP A 367 -4.30 2.17 -10.52
CA TRP A 367 -4.37 0.73 -10.18
C TRP A 367 -3.00 0.08 -9.94
N ARG A 368 -1.93 0.62 -10.52
CA ARG A 368 -0.55 0.14 -10.34
C ARG A 368 0.13 0.69 -9.07
N THR A 369 -0.39 1.78 -8.50
CA THR A 369 0.32 2.55 -7.47
C THR A 369 -0.35 2.56 -6.11
N TRP A 370 -1.66 2.32 -6.01
CA TRP A 370 -2.38 2.36 -4.74
C TRP A 370 -2.01 1.19 -3.79
N ASN A 371 -1.88 -0.04 -4.32
CA ASN A 371 -1.58 -1.25 -3.56
C ASN A 371 -0.47 -2.04 -4.27
N ILE A 372 0.77 -1.67 -3.97
CA ILE A 372 1.95 -2.25 -4.60
C ILE A 372 2.12 -3.75 -4.29
N PRO A 373 1.89 -4.24 -3.05
CA PRO A 373 2.02 -5.67 -2.77
C PRO A 373 1.16 -6.54 -3.69
N VAL A 374 -0.11 -6.18 -3.89
CA VAL A 374 -1.02 -6.91 -4.79
C VAL A 374 -0.62 -6.72 -6.25
N HIS A 375 -0.28 -5.51 -6.66
CA HIS A 375 0.14 -5.24 -8.04
C HIS A 375 1.41 -6.02 -8.42
N ARG A 376 2.42 -6.06 -7.55
CA ARG A 376 3.66 -6.84 -7.75
C ARG A 376 3.37 -8.33 -7.83
N TRP A 377 2.50 -8.84 -6.95
CA TRP A 377 2.10 -10.25 -6.97
C TRP A 377 1.41 -10.62 -8.28
N ALA A 378 0.41 -9.85 -8.71
CA ALA A 378 -0.31 -10.09 -9.96
C ALA A 378 0.63 -10.02 -11.17
N THR A 379 1.55 -9.04 -11.18
CA THR A 379 2.52 -8.90 -12.27
C THR A 379 3.48 -10.10 -12.32
N ARG A 380 4.02 -10.53 -11.17
CA ARG A 380 5.04 -11.59 -11.08
C ARG A 380 4.49 -12.99 -11.29
N HIS A 381 3.31 -13.29 -10.76
CA HIS A 381 2.77 -14.66 -10.73
C HIS A 381 1.66 -14.92 -11.74
N ILE A 382 1.03 -13.88 -12.30
CA ILE A 382 -0.03 -14.03 -13.30
C ILE A 382 0.47 -13.47 -14.64
N TYR A 383 0.71 -12.16 -14.71
CA TYR A 383 0.96 -11.48 -15.98
C TYR A 383 2.24 -11.94 -16.69
N LEU A 384 3.39 -11.92 -16.01
CA LEU A 384 4.67 -12.30 -16.62
C LEU A 384 4.69 -13.77 -17.10
N PRO A 385 4.22 -14.77 -16.32
CA PRO A 385 4.09 -16.14 -16.80
C PRO A 385 3.15 -16.30 -18.00
N MET A 386 1.98 -15.64 -17.99
CA MET A 386 1.04 -15.69 -19.12
C MET A 386 1.65 -15.12 -20.39
N MET A 387 2.33 -13.98 -20.29
CA MET A 387 3.02 -13.34 -21.42
C MET A 387 4.17 -14.21 -21.96
N ARG A 388 4.95 -14.86 -21.09
CA ARG A 388 6.03 -15.78 -21.49
C ARG A 388 5.51 -17.01 -22.22
N ASN A 389 4.32 -17.48 -21.86
CA ASN A 389 3.67 -18.62 -22.50
C ASN A 389 2.82 -18.22 -23.73
N HIS A 390 2.95 -16.98 -24.21
CA HIS A 390 2.22 -16.44 -25.37
C HIS A 390 0.69 -16.54 -25.29
N TYR A 391 0.12 -16.54 -24.08
CA TYR A 391 -1.32 -16.34 -23.91
C TYR A 391 -1.64 -14.89 -24.29
N LYS A 392 -2.34 -14.71 -25.41
CA LYS A 392 -2.76 -13.41 -25.93
C LYS A 392 -4.00 -12.89 -25.23
#